data_AF-A0A519HE72-F1
#
_entry.id   AF-A0A519HE72-F1
#
_cell.length_a   1.000
_cell.length_b   1.000
_cell.length_c   1.000
_cell.angle_alpha   90.00
_cell.angle_beta   90.00
_cell.angle_gamma   90.00
#
_symmetry.space_group_name_H-M   'P 1'
#
loop_
_entity.id
_entity.type
_entity.pdbx_description
1 polymer ?
#
loop_
_entity_poly.entity_id
_entity_poly.type
_entity_poly.pdbx_seq_one_letter_code
_entity_poly.pdbx_strand_id
1 'polypeptide(L)'
;MEKNAFASAAASDLRNLEHRLDDALAAGGALLQTLVEGRRVAGFAAQCGHRGLVNIGESITGLINVRGEVVQAHRRFAADAQALGVTYTVAGPFEDKDRPNTPETTGRLAAV
;
A
#
# COMPACT_ATOMS: atom_id res chain seq x y z
N MET A 1 27.83 7.88 5.84
CA MET A 1 26.53 7.53 6.45
C MET A 1 26.75 6.25 7.25
N GLU A 2 26.43 6.25 8.55
CA GLU A 2 26.53 5.08 9.43
C GLU A 2 25.53 3.98 9.01
N LYS A 3 25.87 2.70 9.22
CA LYS A 3 25.06 1.53 8.77
C LYS A 3 23.62 1.57 9.29
N ASN A 4 23.44 1.94 10.56
CA ASN A 4 22.12 2.07 11.19
C ASN A 4 21.34 3.26 10.64
N ALA A 5 22.01 4.38 10.36
CA ALA A 5 21.36 5.56 9.78
C ALA A 5 20.87 5.28 8.34
N PHE A 6 21.67 4.56 7.55
CA PHE A 6 21.25 4.09 6.22
C PHE A 6 20.03 3.17 6.31
N ALA A 7 20.04 2.20 7.24
CA ALA A 7 18.93 1.27 7.41
C ALA A 7 17.64 1.96 7.87
N SER A 8 17.72 2.93 8.77
CA SER A 8 16.54 3.74 9.16
C SER A 8 16.00 4.56 7.98
N ALA A 9 16.88 5.17 7.17
CA ALA A 9 16.45 5.90 5.98
C ALA A 9 15.74 4.98 4.98
N ALA A 10 16.36 3.84 4.65
CA ALA A 10 15.77 2.85 3.74
C ALA A 10 14.43 2.30 4.26
N ALA A 11 14.30 2.03 5.56
CA ALA A 11 13.05 1.56 6.15
C ALA A 11 11.93 2.63 6.08
N SER A 12 12.28 3.90 6.30
CA SER A 12 11.35 5.03 6.14
C SER A 12 10.90 5.16 4.69
N ASP A 13 11.84 5.15 3.73
CA ASP A 13 11.54 5.26 2.31
C ASP A 13 10.66 4.12 1.80
N LEU A 14 10.91 2.91 2.28
CA LEU A 14 10.12 1.74 1.90
C LEU A 14 8.69 1.81 2.44
N ARG A 15 8.52 2.25 3.69
CA ARG A 15 7.19 2.51 4.27
C ARG A 15 6.45 3.63 3.53
N ASN A 16 7.15 4.69 3.16
CA ASN A 16 6.58 5.77 2.38
C ASN A 16 6.14 5.30 0.98
N LEU A 17 6.91 4.40 0.36
CA LEU A 17 6.53 3.79 -0.91
C LEU A 17 5.26 2.92 -0.75
N GLU A 18 5.17 2.10 0.30
CA GLU A 18 3.96 1.33 0.61
C GLU A 18 2.72 2.22 0.72
N HIS A 19 2.81 3.32 1.48
CA HIS A 19 1.69 4.27 1.61
C HIS A 19 1.32 4.94 0.29
N ARG A 20 2.30 5.36 -0.52
CA ARG A 20 2.03 5.95 -1.84
C ARG A 20 1.34 4.98 -2.80
N LEU A 21 1.64 3.69 -2.69
CA LEU A 21 0.96 2.66 -3.47
C LEU A 21 -0.50 2.47 -2.99
N ASP A 22 -0.75 2.54 -1.68
CA ASP A 22 -2.10 2.53 -1.13
C ASP A 22 -2.92 3.75 -1.59
N ASP A 23 -2.32 4.94 -1.57
CA ASP A 23 -2.95 6.17 -2.07
C ASP A 23 -3.28 6.05 -3.58
N ALA A 24 -2.36 5.50 -4.37
CA ALA A 24 -2.56 5.29 -5.80
C ALA A 24 -3.69 4.29 -6.09
N LEU A 25 -3.78 3.21 -5.32
CA LEU A 25 -4.87 2.23 -5.42
C LEU A 25 -6.22 2.85 -5.08
N ALA A 26 -6.30 3.64 -4.01
CA ALA A 26 -7.51 4.35 -3.61
C ALA A 26 -7.96 5.33 -4.70
N ALA A 27 -7.03 6.15 -5.22
CA ALA A 27 -7.30 7.10 -6.30
C ALA A 27 -7.75 6.40 -7.60
N GLY A 28 -7.13 5.28 -7.96
CA GLY A 28 -7.52 4.48 -9.12
C GLY A 28 -8.94 3.93 -9.01
N GLY A 29 -9.31 3.39 -7.83
CA GLY A 29 -10.66 2.91 -7.56
C GLY A 29 -11.71 4.02 -7.65
N ALA A 30 -11.44 5.18 -7.05
CA ALA A 30 -12.32 6.34 -7.10
C ALA A 30 -12.52 6.86 -8.54
N LEU A 31 -11.47 6.84 -9.37
CA LEU A 31 -11.55 7.21 -10.78
C LEU A 31 -12.45 6.26 -11.57
N LEU A 32 -12.30 4.93 -11.39
CA LEU A 32 -13.17 3.95 -12.03
C LEU A 32 -14.65 4.19 -11.69
N GLN A 33 -14.95 4.39 -10.41
CA GLN A 33 -16.31 4.68 -9.96
C GLN A 33 -16.85 5.95 -10.61
N THR A 34 -16.06 7.03 -10.61
CA THR A 34 -16.43 8.32 -11.19
C THR A 34 -16.75 8.19 -12.69
N LEU A 35 -15.94 7.45 -13.45
CA LEU A 35 -16.16 7.26 -14.88
C LEU A 35 -17.40 6.42 -15.18
N VAL A 36 -17.66 5.38 -14.40
CA VAL A 36 -18.85 4.52 -14.58
C VAL A 36 -20.12 5.30 -14.25
N GLU A 37 -20.14 6.01 -13.13
CA GLU A 37 -21.31 6.79 -12.70
C GLU A 37 -21.52 8.01 -13.61
N GLY A 38 -20.45 8.74 -13.93
CA GLY A 38 -20.52 9.90 -14.82
C GLY A 38 -21.07 9.53 -16.20
N ARG A 39 -20.72 8.34 -16.72
CA ARG A 39 -21.29 7.84 -17.97
C ARG A 39 -22.81 7.70 -17.88
N ARG A 40 -23.30 7.09 -16.80
CA ARG A 40 -24.73 6.85 -16.57
C ARG A 40 -25.49 8.18 -16.46
N VAL A 41 -24.96 9.11 -15.67
CA VAL A 41 -25.58 10.42 -15.44
C VAL A 41 -25.61 11.27 -16.71
N ALA A 42 -24.55 11.23 -17.52
CA ALA A 42 -24.44 12.01 -18.75
C ALA A 42 -25.15 11.36 -19.96
N GLY A 43 -25.79 10.20 -19.80
CA GLY A 43 -26.52 9.53 -20.89
C GLY A 43 -25.63 8.95 -22.00
N PHE A 44 -24.34 8.72 -21.71
CA PHE A 44 -23.42 8.11 -22.67
C PHE A 44 -23.73 6.62 -22.86
N ALA A 45 -23.58 6.13 -24.10
CA ALA A 45 -23.66 4.70 -24.39
C ALA A 45 -22.63 3.91 -23.57
N ALA A 46 -22.99 2.71 -23.12
CA ALA A 46 -22.13 1.86 -22.27
C ALA A 46 -20.74 1.58 -22.86
N GLN A 47 -20.63 1.55 -24.19
CA GLN A 47 -19.36 1.33 -24.92
C GLN A 47 -18.40 2.53 -24.83
N CYS A 48 -18.92 3.73 -24.54
CA CYS A 48 -18.12 4.95 -24.47
C CYS A 48 -17.09 4.85 -23.34
N GLY A 49 -15.80 4.94 -23.72
CA GLY A 49 -14.68 4.85 -22.79
C GLY A 49 -14.41 3.44 -22.23
N HIS A 50 -15.02 2.39 -22.77
CA HIS A 50 -14.84 1.02 -22.26
C HIS A 50 -13.36 0.58 -22.26
N ARG A 51 -12.63 0.81 -23.35
CA ARG A 51 -11.17 0.52 -23.40
C ARG A 51 -10.38 1.30 -22.36
N GLY A 52 -10.78 2.53 -22.06
CA GLY A 52 -10.17 3.32 -20.99
C GLY A 52 -10.39 2.69 -19.61
N LEU A 53 -11.61 2.21 -19.33
CA LEU A 53 -11.89 1.48 -18.08
C LEU A 53 -11.07 0.21 -17.96
N VAL A 54 -10.90 -0.55 -19.05
CA VAL A 54 -10.06 -1.75 -19.08
C VAL A 54 -8.61 -1.39 -18.72
N ASN A 55 -8.03 -0.39 -19.39
CA ASN A 55 -6.66 0.04 -19.12
C ASN A 55 -6.45 0.51 -17.67
N ILE A 56 -7.43 1.21 -17.09
CA ILE A 56 -7.38 1.63 -15.68
C ILE A 56 -7.45 0.40 -14.75
N GLY A 57 -8.34 -0.56 -15.03
CA GLY A 57 -8.45 -1.81 -14.27
C GLY A 57 -7.16 -2.64 -14.31
N GLU A 58 -6.52 -2.73 -15.47
CA GLU A 58 -5.21 -3.38 -15.64
C GLU A 58 -4.13 -2.65 -14.85
N SER A 59 -4.14 -1.31 -14.87
CA SER A 59 -3.18 -0.49 -14.12
C SER A 59 -3.33 -0.68 -12.61
N ILE A 60 -4.57 -0.75 -12.09
CA ILE A 60 -4.85 -1.06 -10.67
C ILE A 60 -4.34 -2.45 -10.32
N THR A 61 -4.55 -3.45 -11.20
CA THR A 61 -4.01 -4.80 -11.01
C THR A 61 -2.48 -4.78 -10.94
N GLY A 62 -1.82 -4.00 -11.80
CA GLY A 62 -0.38 -3.77 -11.76
C GLY A 62 0.08 -3.18 -10.42
N LEU A 63 -0.62 -2.16 -9.92
CA LEU A 63 -0.32 -1.55 -8.62
C LEU A 63 -0.48 -2.53 -7.44
N ILE A 64 -1.49 -3.39 -7.46
CA ILE A 64 -1.69 -4.45 -6.45
C ILE A 64 -0.48 -5.38 -6.41
N ASN A 65 0.01 -5.79 -7.58
CA ASN A 65 1.18 -6.68 -7.68
C ASN A 65 2.45 -5.99 -7.16
N VAL A 66 2.71 -4.76 -7.60
CA VAL A 66 3.86 -3.96 -7.14
C VAL A 66 3.83 -3.79 -5.63
N ARG A 67 2.67 -3.47 -5.05
CA ARG A 67 2.50 -3.39 -3.60
C ARG A 67 2.86 -4.69 -2.89
N GLY A 68 2.41 -5.83 -3.43
CA GLY A 68 2.75 -7.15 -2.89
C GLY A 68 4.25 -7.43 -2.91
N GLU A 69 4.94 -7.03 -3.98
CA GLU A 69 6.40 -7.15 -4.11
C GLU A 69 7.15 -6.23 -3.14
N VAL A 70 6.71 -4.99 -2.98
CA VAL A 70 7.31 -4.00 -2.05
C VAL A 70 7.20 -4.49 -0.60
N VAL A 71 6.03 -5.00 -0.19
CA VAL A 71 5.84 -5.57 1.16
C VAL A 71 6.75 -6.79 1.39
N GLN A 72 6.95 -7.63 0.36
CA GLN A 72 7.89 -8.75 0.45
C GLN A 72 9.34 -8.27 0.56
N ALA A 73 9.72 -7.23 -0.18
CA ALA A 73 11.04 -6.62 -0.08
C ALA A 73 11.28 -6.07 1.34
N HIS A 74 10.28 -5.40 1.94
CA HIS A 74 10.35 -4.91 3.31
C HIS A 74 10.65 -6.03 4.31
N ARG A 75 9.92 -7.14 4.23
CA ARG A 75 10.16 -8.30 5.11
C ARG A 75 11.56 -8.88 4.94
N ARG A 76 12.08 -8.93 3.71
CA ARG A 76 13.44 -9.42 3.42
C ARG A 76 14.50 -8.50 4.01
N PHE A 77 14.36 -7.17 3.82
CA PHE A 77 15.28 -6.22 4.41
C PHE A 77 15.25 -6.22 5.94
N ALA A 78 14.09 -6.44 6.57
CA ALA A 78 14.00 -6.60 8.01
C ALA A 78 14.76 -7.85 8.51
N ALA A 79 14.64 -8.98 7.80
CA ALA A 79 15.39 -10.19 8.10
C ALA A 79 16.90 -10.00 7.90
N ASP A 80 17.31 -9.33 6.83
CA ASP A 80 18.72 -9.01 6.57
C ASP A 80 19.30 -8.08 7.64
N ALA A 81 18.54 -7.07 8.07
CA ALA A 81 18.96 -6.17 9.16
C ALA A 81 19.20 -6.95 10.46
N GLN A 82 18.32 -7.91 10.79
CA GLN A 82 18.50 -8.80 11.94
C GLN A 82 19.76 -9.66 11.80
N ALA A 83 19.96 -10.31 10.65
CA ALA A 83 21.14 -11.14 10.39
C ALA A 83 22.46 -10.35 10.45
N LEU A 84 22.41 -9.08 10.05
CA LEU A 84 23.56 -8.17 10.01
C LEU A 84 23.78 -7.38 11.30
N GLY A 85 22.97 -7.59 12.34
CA GLY A 85 23.04 -6.86 13.61
C GLY A 85 22.78 -5.35 13.46
N VAL A 86 21.99 -4.96 12.47
CA VAL A 86 21.66 -3.56 12.17
C VAL A 86 20.37 -3.18 12.87
N THR A 87 20.42 -2.10 13.65
CA THR A 87 19.22 -1.49 14.23
C THR A 87 18.70 -0.40 13.31
N TYR A 88 17.37 -0.36 13.13
CA TYR A 88 16.70 0.65 12.33
C TYR A 88 15.43 1.15 13.02
N THR A 89 15.15 2.43 12.85
CA THR A 89 13.91 3.09 13.27
C THR A 89 13.06 3.37 12.03
N VAL A 90 11.76 3.09 12.13
CA VAL A 90 10.77 3.28 11.05
C VAL A 90 9.96 4.56 11.30
N ALA A 91 10.25 5.22 12.42
CA ALA A 91 9.53 6.33 13.01
C ALA A 91 10.47 7.54 13.05
N GLY A 92 9.96 8.72 12.70
CA GLY A 92 10.59 9.99 13.06
C GLY A 92 10.70 10.11 14.59
N PRO A 93 11.49 11.04 15.13
CA PRO A 93 11.80 11.15 16.57
C PRO A 93 10.60 11.29 17.54
N PHE A 94 9.36 11.34 17.04
CA PHE A 94 8.12 11.51 17.81
C PHE A 94 7.06 10.42 17.58
N GLU A 95 7.37 9.36 16.82
CA GLU A 95 6.42 8.26 16.62
C GLU A 95 6.70 7.11 17.60
N ASP A 96 5.76 6.93 18.53
CA ASP A 96 5.81 5.93 19.59
C ASP A 96 5.49 4.53 19.02
N LYS A 97 6.51 3.68 18.91
CA LYS A 97 6.39 2.30 18.42
C LYS A 97 5.83 1.33 19.48
N ASP A 98 5.64 1.77 20.72
CA ASP A 98 5.13 0.92 21.81
C ASP A 98 3.60 0.87 21.87
N ARG A 99 2.90 1.46 20.88
CA ARG A 99 1.49 1.14 20.64
C ARG A 99 1.41 -0.09 19.75
N PRO A 100 0.92 -1.23 20.26
CA PRO A 100 0.79 -2.41 19.43
C PRO A 100 -0.28 -2.12 18.36
N ASN A 101 0.15 -1.99 17.10
CA ASN A 101 -0.69 -2.17 15.92
C ASN A 101 -1.04 -3.66 15.74
N THR A 102 -1.35 -4.37 16.83
CA THR A 102 -2.11 -5.60 16.72
C THR A 102 -3.46 -5.22 16.12
N PRO A 103 -3.89 -5.83 14.99
CA PRO A 103 -5.30 -5.77 14.65
C PRO A 103 -6.05 -6.29 15.88
N GLU A 104 -6.90 -5.45 16.47
CA GLU A 104 -7.83 -5.90 17.49
C GLU A 104 -8.52 -7.13 16.91
N THR A 105 -8.35 -8.27 17.59
CA THR A 105 -9.10 -9.47 17.24
C THR A 105 -10.56 -9.09 17.42
N THR A 106 -11.27 -8.84 16.33
CA THR A 106 -12.71 -8.60 16.36
C THR A 106 -13.32 -9.87 16.92
N GLY A 107 -13.72 -9.78 18.19
CA GLY A 107 -14.19 -10.91 18.96
C GLY A 107 -15.41 -11.56 18.32
N ARG A 108 -15.41 -12.90 18.36
CA ARG A 108 -16.55 -13.83 18.22
C ARG A 108 -17.16 -13.98 16.82
N LEU A 109 -16.73 -15.05 16.14
CA LEU A 109 -17.67 -16.14 15.87
C LEU A 109 -17.45 -17.21 16.96
N ALA A 110 -18.06 -17.00 18.12
CA ALA A 110 -18.34 -18.12 19.01
C ALA A 110 -19.53 -18.85 18.41
N ALA A 111 -19.33 -20.13 18.11
CA ALA A 111 -20.33 -21.05 17.62
C ALA A 111 -21.66 -20.91 18.36
N VAL A 112 -22.75 -20.80 17.60
CA VAL A 112 -24.08 -21.37 17.90
C VAL A 112 -24.62 -21.93 16.61
#